data_AF-A0A7W0D0N3-F1
#
_entry.id   AF-A0A7W0D0N3-F1
#
_cell.length_a   1.000
_cell.length_b   1.000
_cell.length_c   1.000
_cell.angle_alpha   90.00
_cell.angle_beta   90.00
_cell.angle_gamma   90.00
#
_symmetry.space_group_name_H-M   'P 1'
#
loop_
_entity.id
_entity.type
_entity.pdbx_description
1 polymer ?
#
loop_
_entity_poly.entity_id
_entity_poly.type
_entity_poly.pdbx_seq_one_letter_code
_entity_poly.pdbx_strand_id
1 'polypeptide(L)'
;MQIWQMTIAKTDLIEAIDGARKISTWRKRRSDLKAFPLIITAGPDGLAFRSADAAYDVSARGSWPSPIRVPGAVLHALAPRLDGPEVTMVYADGKLVLGRTVLDAVEV
;
A
#
# COMPACT_ATOMS: atom_id res chain seq x y z
N MET A 1 15.36 6.57 15.47
CA MET A 1 14.05 6.17 14.94
C MET A 1 14.03 6.55 13.47
N GLN A 2 13.97 5.58 12.56
CA GLN A 2 14.05 5.85 11.13
C GLN A 2 12.62 6.05 10.61
N ILE A 3 12.34 7.25 10.09
CA ILE A 3 11.04 7.59 9.51
C ILE A 3 11.15 7.33 8.01
N TRP A 4 10.26 6.48 7.47
CA TRP A 4 10.16 6.25 6.03
C TRP A 4 9.02 7.06 5.50
N GLN A 5 9.21 7.71 4.35
CA GLN A 5 8.21 8.63 3.83
C GLN A 5 8.23 8.58 2.31
N MET A 6 7.07 8.35 1.70
CA MET A 6 6.86 8.49 0.27
C MET A 6 5.59 9.24 -0.05
N THR A 7 5.63 10.06 -1.09
CA THR A 7 4.47 10.73 -1.66
C THR A 7 4.14 10.13 -3.02
N ILE A 8 2.88 9.75 -3.21
CA ILE A 8 2.34 9.08 -4.39
C ILE A 8 1.07 9.81 -4.86
N ALA A 9 0.77 9.80 -6.16
CA ALA A 9 -0.53 10.27 -6.64
C ALA A 9 -1.66 9.39 -6.11
N LYS A 10 -2.76 10.00 -5.68
CA LYS A 10 -3.91 9.28 -5.10
C LYS A 10 -4.53 8.29 -6.10
N THR A 11 -4.59 8.66 -7.37
CA THR A 11 -5.06 7.79 -8.46
C THR A 11 -4.21 6.53 -8.56
N ASP A 12 -2.89 6.70 -8.58
CA ASP A 12 -1.93 5.61 -8.74
C ASP A 12 -1.95 4.69 -7.52
N LEU A 13 -2.11 5.25 -6.31
CA LEU A 13 -2.29 4.47 -5.09
C LEU A 13 -3.55 3.57 -5.19
N ILE A 14 -4.68 4.13 -5.62
CA ILE A 14 -5.94 3.38 -5.76
C ILE A 14 -5.77 2.27 -6.80
N GLU A 15 -5.23 2.61 -7.97
CA GLU A 15 -5.01 1.65 -9.06
C GLU A 15 -4.05 0.53 -8.65
N ALA A 16 -2.97 0.85 -7.94
CA ALA A 16 -2.02 -0.15 -7.47
C ALA A 16 -2.64 -1.13 -6.48
N ILE A 17 -3.43 -0.63 -5.53
CA ILE A 17 -4.12 -1.49 -4.56
C ILE A 17 -5.16 -2.36 -5.28
N ASP A 18 -5.91 -1.78 -6.22
CA ASP A 18 -6.90 -2.51 -7.03
C ASP A 18 -6.25 -3.57 -7.92
N GLY A 19 -5.13 -3.26 -8.55
CA GLY A 19 -4.35 -4.18 -9.38
C GLY A 19 -3.84 -5.36 -8.55
N ALA A 20 -3.20 -5.08 -7.41
CA ALA A 20 -2.72 -6.09 -6.47
C ALA A 20 -3.86 -6.97 -5.94
N ARG A 21 -5.08 -6.42 -5.80
CA ARG A 21 -6.28 -7.15 -5.38
C ARG A 21 -6.87 -8.02 -6.48
N LYS A 22 -7.18 -7.46 -7.66
CA LYS A 22 -7.94 -8.12 -8.75
C LYS A 22 -7.32 -9.45 -9.17
N ILE A 23 -5.99 -9.51 -9.27
CA ILE A 23 -5.29 -10.74 -9.65
C ILE A 23 -5.37 -11.81 -8.55
N SER A 24 -5.31 -11.41 -7.27
CA SER A 24 -5.52 -12.34 -6.15
C SER A 24 -6.95 -12.91 -6.10
N THR A 25 -7.95 -12.13 -6.57
CA THR A 25 -9.36 -12.53 -6.55
C THR A 25 -9.70 -13.61 -7.58
N TRP A 26 -8.93 -13.70 -8.67
CA TRP A 26 -9.18 -14.68 -9.74
C TRP A 26 -8.96 -16.14 -9.29
N ARG A 27 -8.24 -16.37 -8.19
CA ARG A 27 -7.92 -17.71 -7.67
C ARG A 27 -8.59 -18.07 -6.34
N LYS A 28 -9.26 -17.14 -5.65
CA LYS A 28 -9.68 -17.33 -4.24
C LYS A 28 -11.18 -17.11 -3.99
N ARG A 29 -11.72 -17.80 -2.98
CA ARG A 29 -13.14 -17.70 -2.59
C ARG A 29 -13.46 -16.32 -2.02
N ARG A 30 -14.72 -15.89 -2.14
CA ARG A 30 -15.23 -14.58 -1.72
C ARG A 30 -14.94 -14.20 -0.25
N SER A 31 -14.67 -15.18 0.62
CA SER A 31 -14.28 -14.98 2.03
C SER A 31 -12.85 -14.47 2.20
N ASP A 32 -11.92 -14.88 1.32
CA ASP A 32 -10.49 -14.55 1.41
C ASP A 32 -10.22 -13.09 0.97
N LEU A 33 -11.20 -12.48 0.29
CA LEU A 33 -11.17 -11.11 -0.19
C LEU A 33 -11.15 -10.07 0.93
N LYS A 34 -11.57 -10.45 2.16
CA LYS A 34 -11.62 -9.54 3.31
C LYS A 34 -10.26 -9.39 4.02
N ALA A 35 -9.28 -10.26 3.74
CA ALA A 35 -8.01 -10.27 4.46
C ALA A 35 -6.83 -10.61 3.53
N PHE A 36 -6.67 -9.87 2.42
CA PHE A 36 -5.45 -10.01 1.61
C PHE A 36 -4.32 -9.16 2.23
N PRO A 37 -3.16 -9.77 2.56
CA PRO A 37 -1.97 -9.01 2.93
C PRO A 37 -1.43 -8.31 1.69
N LEU A 38 -1.05 -7.04 1.85
CA LEU A 38 -0.42 -6.24 0.81
C LEU A 38 0.97 -5.87 1.29
N ILE A 39 1.98 -6.12 0.46
CA ILE A 39 3.37 -5.74 0.72
C ILE A 39 3.66 -4.46 -0.07
N ILE A 40 4.18 -3.44 0.59
CA ILE A 40 4.64 -2.19 -0.01
C ILE A 40 6.16 -2.17 0.09
N THR A 41 6.84 -2.12 -1.04
CA THR A 41 8.31 -2.10 -1.11
C THR A 41 8.78 -1.02 -2.06
N ALA A 42 10.06 -0.65 -2.03
CA ALA A 42 10.64 0.19 -3.09
C ALA A 42 10.53 -0.52 -4.46
N GLY A 43 10.10 0.23 -5.47
CA GLY A 43 10.14 -0.13 -6.87
C GLY A 43 11.19 0.70 -7.63
N PRO A 44 11.40 0.43 -8.94
CA PRO A 44 12.40 1.15 -9.74
C PRO A 44 12.19 2.67 -9.76
N ASP A 45 10.93 3.11 -9.88
CA ASP A 45 10.55 4.52 -10.01
C ASP A 45 9.75 5.05 -8.81
N GLY A 46 9.67 4.28 -7.72
CA GLY A 46 8.83 4.65 -6.58
C GLY A 46 8.50 3.50 -5.64
N LEU A 47 7.21 3.14 -5.58
CA LEU A 47 6.70 2.05 -4.76
C LEU A 47 6.24 0.88 -5.64
N ALA A 48 6.37 -0.31 -5.09
CA ALA A 48 5.80 -1.54 -5.62
C ALA A 48 4.80 -2.11 -4.61
N PHE A 49 3.59 -2.37 -5.07
CA PHE A 49 2.49 -2.95 -4.31
C PHE A 49 2.34 -4.42 -4.71
N ARG A 50 2.60 -5.33 -3.77
CA ARG A 50 2.66 -6.77 -4.03
C ARG A 50 1.63 -7.53 -3.21
N SER A 51 0.94 -8.45 -3.84
CA SER A 51 0.15 -9.49 -3.19
C SER A 51 0.74 -10.86 -3.54
N ALA A 52 0.13 -11.94 -3.08
CA ALA A 52 0.62 -13.30 -3.32
C ALA A 52 0.76 -13.65 -4.82
N ASP A 53 -0.06 -13.04 -5.68
CA ASP A 53 -0.16 -13.38 -7.09
C ASP A 53 0.10 -12.19 -8.03
N ALA A 54 0.42 -11.01 -7.50
CA ALA A 54 0.59 -9.79 -8.30
C ALA A 54 1.61 -8.81 -7.74
N ALA A 55 2.18 -8.01 -8.64
CA ALA A 55 2.99 -6.85 -8.35
C ALA A 55 2.52 -5.68 -9.24
N TYR A 56 2.50 -4.48 -8.67
CA TYR A 56 2.15 -3.26 -9.38
C TYR A 56 3.09 -2.14 -8.96
N ASP A 57 3.83 -1.59 -9.91
CA ASP A 57 4.80 -0.52 -9.68
C ASP A 57 4.17 0.83 -9.99
N VAL A 58 4.47 1.84 -9.17
CA VAL A 58 3.95 3.20 -9.28
C VAL A 58 5.01 4.22 -8.97
N SER A 59 4.95 5.33 -9.68
CA SER A 59 5.84 6.45 -9.44
C SER A 59 5.55 7.09 -8.08
N ALA A 60 6.59 7.25 -7.28
CA ALA A 60 6.49 7.87 -5.96
C ALA A 60 7.81 8.56 -5.61
N ARG A 61 7.75 9.55 -4.71
CA ARG A 61 8.92 10.36 -4.33
C ARG A 61 9.18 10.28 -2.83
N GLY A 62 10.43 10.01 -2.43
CA GLY A 62 10.82 9.90 -1.02
C GLY A 62 11.74 8.71 -0.73
N SER A 63 11.69 8.19 0.49
CA SER A 63 12.51 7.08 0.97
C SER A 63 11.66 5.95 1.51
N TRP A 64 11.89 4.75 0.98
CA TRP A 64 11.23 3.50 1.40
C TRP A 64 12.26 2.36 1.46
N PRO A 65 13.07 2.29 2.52
CA PRO A 65 14.28 1.46 2.55
C PRO A 65 14.02 -0.05 2.63
N SER A 66 12.84 -0.46 3.10
CA SER A 66 12.53 -1.87 3.38
C SER A 66 11.04 -2.15 3.14
N PRO A 67 10.66 -3.38 2.78
CA PRO A 67 9.28 -3.75 2.57
C PRO A 67 8.47 -3.74 3.87
N ILE A 68 7.20 -3.32 3.79
CA ILE A 68 6.23 -3.48 4.87
C ILE A 68 5.02 -4.29 4.39
N ARG A 69 4.39 -5.00 5.32
CA ARG A 69 3.11 -5.66 5.12
C ARG A 69 2.02 -4.88 5.83
N VAL A 70 0.91 -4.66 5.12
CA VAL A 70 -0.27 -3.93 5.62
C VAL A 70 -1.57 -4.68 5.32
N PRO A 71 -2.66 -4.37 6.04
CA PRO A 71 -3.99 -4.89 5.73
C PRO A 71 -4.52 -4.29 4.42
N GLY A 72 -4.34 -5.00 3.31
CA GLY A 72 -4.68 -4.50 1.97
C GLY A 72 -6.15 -4.12 1.80
N ALA A 73 -7.07 -4.87 2.43
CA ALA A 73 -8.50 -4.56 2.41
C ALA A 73 -8.85 -3.24 3.12
N VAL A 74 -8.16 -2.93 4.23
CA VAL A 74 -8.34 -1.67 4.96
C VAL A 74 -7.77 -0.52 4.16
N LEU A 75 -6.56 -0.69 3.60
CA LEU A 75 -5.92 0.33 2.77
C LEU A 75 -6.76 0.63 1.52
N HIS A 76 -7.32 -0.40 0.86
CA HIS A 76 -8.24 -0.26 -0.28
C HIS A 76 -9.49 0.54 0.09
N ALA A 77 -10.11 0.26 1.24
CA ALA A 77 -11.28 1.00 1.69
C ALA A 77 -10.96 2.46 2.08
N LEU A 78 -9.72 2.71 2.52
CA LEU A 78 -9.24 4.02 2.96
C LEU A 78 -8.83 4.91 1.78
N ALA A 79 -8.09 4.38 0.80
CA ALA A 79 -7.46 5.17 -0.26
C ALA A 79 -8.40 6.13 -1.00
N PRO A 80 -9.64 5.76 -1.38
CA PRO A 80 -10.58 6.68 -2.01
C PRO A 80 -11.01 7.87 -1.13
N ARG A 81 -10.92 7.71 0.20
CA ARG A 81 -11.35 8.69 1.21
C ARG A 81 -10.25 9.64 1.66
N LEU A 82 -9.01 9.46 1.18
CA LEU A 82 -7.90 10.36 1.49
C LEU A 82 -8.09 11.71 0.80
N ASP A 83 -7.70 12.79 1.46
CA ASP A 83 -7.81 14.14 0.92
C ASP A 83 -6.67 14.47 -0.05
N GLY A 84 -6.97 15.28 -1.07
CA GLY A 84 -5.97 15.80 -2.01
C GLY A 84 -5.63 14.88 -3.19
N PRO A 85 -4.85 15.40 -4.16
CA PRO A 85 -4.41 14.64 -5.34
C PRO A 85 -3.18 13.76 -5.07
N GLU A 86 -2.43 14.04 -4.02
CA GLU A 86 -1.26 13.27 -3.59
C GLU A 86 -1.48 12.76 -2.16
N VAL A 87 -0.94 11.58 -1.88
CA VAL A 87 -0.97 10.93 -0.58
C VAL A 87 0.46 10.77 -0.09
N THR A 88 0.74 11.30 1.09
CA THR A 88 1.99 11.02 1.80
C THR A 88 1.78 9.83 2.73
N MET A 89 2.59 8.80 2.51
CA MET A 89 2.70 7.59 3.30
C MET A 89 3.89 7.75 4.25
N VAL A 90 3.67 7.57 5.55
CA VAL A 90 4.74 7.61 6.55
C VAL A 90 4.75 6.30 7.32
N TYR A 91 5.87 5.59 7.35
CA TYR A 91 6.05 4.40 8.18
C TYR A 91 7.02 4.68 9.32
N ALA A 92 6.57 4.41 10.54
CA ALA A 92 7.34 4.54 11.76
C ALA A 92 6.76 3.62 12.84
N ASP A 93 7.62 2.96 13.61
CA ASP A 93 7.24 2.14 14.78
C ASP A 93 6.11 1.12 14.53
N GLY A 94 6.15 0.43 13.39
CA GLY A 94 5.13 -0.57 13.03
C GLY A 94 3.77 0.04 12.67
N LYS A 95 3.75 1.33 12.32
CA LYS A 95 2.54 2.06 11.92
C LYS A 95 2.74 2.70 10.55
N LEU A 96 1.77 2.50 9.67
CA LEU A 96 1.64 3.25 8.43
C LEU A 96 0.62 4.37 8.63
N VAL A 97 1.05 5.61 8.46
CA VAL A 97 0.23 6.82 8.55
C VAL A 97 -0.07 7.33 7.14
N LEU A 98 -1.35 7.59 6.88
CA LEU A 98 -1.88 8.13 5.63
C LEU A 98 -2.85 9.27 5.97
N GLY A 99 -2.40 10.51 5.78
CA GLY A 99 -3.16 11.69 6.23
C GLY A 99 -3.43 11.64 7.73
N ARG A 100 -4.71 11.51 8.12
CA ARG A 100 -5.15 11.39 9.54
C ARG A 100 -5.36 9.96 10.02
N THR A 101 -5.16 8.97 9.15
CA THR A 101 -5.43 7.56 9.47
C THR A 101 -4.13 6.83 9.77
N VAL A 102 -4.17 5.98 10.80
CA VAL A 102 -3.06 5.13 11.22
C VAL A 102 -3.47 3.67 11.03
N LEU A 103 -2.61 2.90 10.37
CA LEU A 103 -2.78 1.48 10.13
C LEU A 103 -1.63 0.71 10.79
N ASP A 104 -1.94 -0.47 11.31
CA ASP A 104 -0.90 -1.42 11.71
C ASP A 104 -0.14 -1.90 10.47
N ALA A 105 1.19 -1.92 10.59
CA ALA A 105 2.10 -2.33 9.55
C ALA A 105 3.27 -3.11 10.16
N VAL A 106 3.85 -4.03 9.41
CA VAL A 106 4.97 -4.85 9.88
C VAL A 106 6.05 -4.85 8.82
N GLU A 107 7.28 -4.48 9.17
CA GLU A 107 8.45 -4.67 8.32
C GLU A 107 8.69 -6.17 8.08
N VAL A 108 9.03 -6.57 6.84
CA VAL A 108 9.11 -7.99 6.42
C VAL A 108 10.45 -8.41 5.83
#